data_AF-A0A537RSD8-F1
#
_entry.id   AF-A0A537RSD8-F1
#
_cell.length_a   1.000
_cell.length_b   1.000
_cell.length_c   1.000
_cell.angle_alpha   90.00
_cell.angle_beta   90.00
_cell.angle_gamma   90.00
#
_symmetry.space_group_name_H-M   'P 1'
#
loop_
_entity.id
_entity.type
_entity.pdbx_description
1 polymer ?
#
loop_
_entity_poly.entity_id
_entity_poly.type
_entity_poly.pdbx_seq_one_letter_code
_entity_poly.pdbx_strand_id
1 'polypeptide(L)' 'MPQWEYSKIDLNNAPARSSEIALLDDAGRNGWELVRITANNLAYLKRALDDVAPAAPPRAKQPVRRKTAASRASEE' A
#
# COMPACT_ATOMS: atom_id res chain seq x y z
N MET A 1 -15.38 16.05 10.90
CA MET A 1 -15.38 14.59 10.69
C MET A 1 -14.56 14.34 9.45
N PRO A 2 -13.54 13.48 9.47
CA PRO A 2 -12.72 13.27 8.29
C PRO A 2 -13.58 12.70 7.16
N GLN A 3 -13.63 13.40 6.04
CA GLN A 3 -14.29 12.92 4.83
C GLN A 3 -13.35 11.98 4.09
N TRP A 4 -13.87 10.83 3.68
CA TRP A 4 -13.11 9.83 2.93
C TRP A 4 -13.68 9.73 1.52
N GLU A 5 -12.80 9.82 0.53
CA GLU A 5 -13.11 9.52 -0.85
C GLU A 5 -12.79 8.06 -1.13
N TYR A 6 -13.67 7.38 -1.87
CA TYR A 6 -13.48 6.00 -2.28
C TYR A 6 -13.46 5.92 -3.80
N SER A 7 -12.50 5.19 -4.35
CA SER A 7 -12.37 4.92 -5.77
C SER A 7 -12.19 3.43 -6.02
N LYS A 8 -12.53 2.99 -7.24
CA LYS A 8 -12.35 1.61 -7.68
C LYS A 8 -11.65 1.59 -9.03
N ILE A 9 -10.68 0.68 -9.18
CA ILE A 9 -9.96 0.44 -10.43
C ILE A 9 -10.29 -0.98 -10.88
N ASP A 10 -10.78 -1.11 -12.11
CA ASP A 10 -10.91 -2.41 -12.77
C ASP A 10 -9.57 -2.79 -13.38
N LEU A 11 -8.96 -3.83 -12.83
CA LEU A 11 -7.65 -4.31 -13.26
C LEU A 11 -7.78 -5.28 -14.46
N ASN A 12 -8.99 -5.81 -14.76
CA ASN A 12 -9.20 -6.66 -15.95
C ASN A 12 -9.08 -5.88 -17.25
N ASN A 13 -9.51 -4.61 -17.25
CA ASN A 13 -9.44 -3.75 -18.43
C ASN A 13 -8.11 -2.98 -18.52
N ALA A 14 -7.06 -3.44 -17.83
CA ALA A 14 -5.75 -2.82 -17.91
C ALA A 14 -5.22 -2.96 -19.35
N PRO A 15 -4.80 -1.85 -20.00
CA PRO A 15 -4.25 -1.91 -21.35
C PRO A 15 -2.99 -2.76 -21.34
N ALA A 16 -2.74 -3.54 -22.40
CA ALA A 16 -1.63 -4.51 -22.48
C ALA A 16 -0.22 -3.93 -22.21
N ARG A 17 -0.05 -2.60 -22.22
CA ARG A 17 1.19 -1.90 -21.86
C ARG A 17 1.36 -1.55 -20.39
N SER A 18 0.28 -1.57 -19.60
CA SER A 18 0.29 -1.17 -18.20
C SER A 18 -0.18 -2.33 -17.35
N SER A 19 0.74 -2.93 -16.60
CA SER A 19 0.38 -3.95 -15.63
C SER A 19 -0.50 -3.36 -14.55
N GLU A 20 -1.38 -4.19 -13.99
CA GLU A 20 -2.26 -3.88 -12.86
C GLU A 20 -1.48 -3.23 -11.69
N ILE A 21 -0.26 -3.72 -11.47
CA ILE A 21 0.68 -3.20 -10.46
C ILE A 21 1.05 -1.73 -10.74
N ALA A 22 1.24 -1.34 -12.00
CA ALA A 22 1.57 0.03 -12.35
C ALA A 22 0.39 0.99 -12.10
N LEU A 23 -0.84 0.53 -12.32
CA LEU A 23 -2.05 1.29 -11.99
C LEU A 23 -2.18 1.51 -10.48
N LEU A 24 -1.87 0.49 -9.68
CA LEU A 24 -1.87 0.58 -8.23
C LEU A 24 -0.74 1.47 -7.70
N ASP A 25 0.46 1.39 -8.29
CA ASP A 25 1.60 2.24 -7.93
C ASP A 25 1.31 3.72 -8.22
N ASP A 26 0.75 4.03 -9.39
CA ASP A 26 0.34 5.39 -9.75
C ASP A 26 -0.73 5.91 -8.79
N ALA A 27 -1.75 5.10 -8.49
CA ALA A 27 -2.77 5.49 -7.52
C ALA A 27 -2.17 5.77 -6.14
N GLY A 28 -1.24 4.93 -5.69
CA GLY A 28 -0.47 5.14 -4.45
C GLY A 28 0.29 6.47 -4.44
N ARG A 29 0.95 6.83 -5.55
CA ARG A 29 1.64 8.13 -5.70
C ARG A 29 0.68 9.32 -5.65
N ASN A 30 -0.56 9.15 -6.12
CA ASN A 30 -1.62 10.14 -6.05
C ASN A 30 -2.29 10.23 -4.67
N GLY A 31 -1.77 9.52 -3.66
CA GLY A 31 -2.29 9.55 -2.29
C GLY A 31 -3.48 8.62 -2.05
N TRP A 32 -3.73 7.67 -2.95
CA TRP A 32 -4.73 6.63 -2.75
C TRP A 32 -4.16 5.46 -1.95
N GLU A 33 -4.88 5.08 -0.89
CA GLU A 33 -4.56 3.88 -0.11
C GLU A 33 -5.37 2.70 -0.62
N LEU A 34 -4.69 1.63 -1.04
CA LEU A 34 -5.34 0.38 -1.44
C LEU A 34 -5.96 -0.30 -0.22
N VAL A 35 -7.28 -0.48 -0.24
CA VAL A 35 -8.04 -1.11 0.84
C VAL A 35 -8.11 -2.62 0.65
N ARG A 36 -8.49 -3.05 -0.55
CA ARG A 36 -8.59 -4.47 -0.91
C ARG A 36 -8.64 -4.65 -2.42
N ILE A 37 -8.22 -5.83 -2.87
CA ILE A 37 -8.48 -6.34 -4.22
C ILE A 37 -9.51 -7.47 -4.08
N THR A 38 -10.54 -7.48 -4.92
CA THR A 38 -11.53 -8.57 -4.96
C THR A 38 -11.15 -9.64 -5.97
N ALA A 39 -11.81 -10.80 -5.89
CA ALA A 39 -11.60 -11.91 -6.83
C ALA A 39 -11.90 -11.57 -8.29
N ASN A 40 -12.64 -10.49 -8.55
CA ASN A 40 -12.93 -10.00 -9.90
C ASN A 40 -11.89 -8.99 -10.37
N ASN A 41 -10.68 -8.98 -9.80
CA ASN A 41 -9.62 -8.01 -10.09
C ASN A 41 -10.10 -6.55 -9.98
N LEU A 42 -10.98 -6.24 -9.03
CA LEU A 42 -11.34 -4.87 -8.69
C LEU A 42 -10.54 -4.42 -7.47
N ALA A 43 -9.74 -3.37 -7.66
CA ALA A 43 -9.04 -2.71 -6.57
C ALA A 43 -9.89 -1.59 -6.00
N TYR A 44 -10.13 -1.63 -4.69
CA TYR A 44 -10.81 -0.58 -3.94
C TYR A 44 -9.77 0.27 -3.22
N LEU A 45 -9.84 1.58 -3.43
CA LEU A 45 -8.94 2.54 -2.85
C LEU A 45 -9.71 3.60 -2.06
N LYS A 46 -9.06 4.17 -1.06
CA LYS A 46 -9.60 5.28 -0.26
C LYS A 46 -8.57 6.39 -0.13
N ARG A 47 -9.04 7.63 0.04
CA ARG A 47 -8.21 8.81 0.27
C ARG A 47 -8.92 9.73 1.28
N ALA A 48 -8.17 10.35 2.19
CA ALA A 48 -8.74 11.34 3.09
C ALA A 48 -8.88 12.68 2.34
N LEU A 49 -10.04 13.34 2.48
CA LEU A 49 -10.37 14.63 1.85
C LEU A 49 -10.14 15.83 2.79
N ASP A 50 -9.49 15.63 3.95
CA ASP A 50 -9.23 16.73 4.89
C ASP A 50 -8.17 17.68 4.29
N ASP A 51 -8.45 18.99 4.30
CA ASP A 51 -7.70 20.12 3.70
C ASP A 51 -6.24 20.27 4.17
N VAL A 52 -5.72 19.32 4.96
CA VAL A 52 -4.32 19.26 5.37
C VAL A 52 -3.77 17.88 5.03
N ALA A 53 -3.09 17.82 3.89
CA ALA A 53 -2.06 16.81 3.70
C ALA A 53 -1.04 16.93 4.85
N PRO A 54 -0.59 15.78 5.38
CA PRO A 54 0.61 15.26 4.77
C PRO A 54 0.39 13.83 4.31
N ALA A 55 0.83 13.62 3.06
CA ALA A 55 1.15 12.34 2.47
C ALA A 55 1.48 11.28 3.52
N ALA A 56 0.69 10.20 3.52
CA ALA A 56 1.01 8.99 4.26
C ALA A 56 2.50 8.66 4.03
N PRO A 57 3.27 8.37 5.09
CA PRO A 57 4.68 8.07 4.93
C PRO A 57 4.85 6.85 4.00
N PRO A 58 5.83 6.84 3.09
CA PRO A 58 6.08 5.68 2.25
C PRO A 58 6.70 4.60 3.14
N ARG A 59 5.89 3.78 3.83
CA ARG A 59 6.45 2.63 4.55
C ARG A 59 5.47 1.55 4.95
N ALA A 60 5.63 0.40 4.29
CA ALA A 60 5.87 -0.83 5.02
C ALA A 60 7.08 -1.56 4.43
N LYS A 61 8.29 -1.00 4.61
CA LYS A 61 9.44 -1.89 4.83
C LYS A 61 9.10 -2.67 6.09
N GLN A 62 8.73 -3.94 5.95
CA GLN A 62 8.60 -4.85 7.08
C GLN A 62 9.79 -4.65 8.03
N PRO A 63 9.60 -4.31 9.31
CA PRO A 63 10.57 -4.72 10.29
C PRO A 63 10.32 -6.21 10.49
N VAL A 64 11.06 -7.06 9.76
CA VAL A 64 11.29 -8.43 10.23
C VAL A 64 12.10 -8.29 11.51
N ARG A 65 11.35 -8.15 12.59
CA ARG A 65 11.60 -8.58 13.96
C ARG A 65 13.08 -8.89 14.24
N ARG A 66 13.78 -7.94 14.86
CA ARG A 66 14.97 -8.22 15.67
C ARG A 66 14.64 -9.40 16.61
N LYS A 67 15.25 -10.56 16.36
CA LYS A 67 15.48 -11.56 17.40
C LYS A 67 16.83 -11.23 18.04
N THR A 68 16.79 -10.47 19.13
CA THR A 68 17.83 -10.53 20.15
C THR A 68 17.48 -11.65 21.11
N ALA A 69 18.27 -12.72 21.09
CA ALA A 69 18.52 -13.64 22.20
C ALA A 69 19.97 -14.11 21.98
N ALA A 70 20.92 -13.47 22.66
CA ALA A 70 21.48 -13.92 23.94
C ALA A 70 22.75 -14.74 23.71
N SER A 71 23.85 -14.06 23.96
CA SER A 71 25.20 -14.48 24.33
C SER A 71 25.41 -15.94 24.76
N ARG A 72 26.53 -16.51 24.28
CA ARG A 72 27.57 -17.25 25.03
C ARG A 72 27.95 -18.58 24.39
N ALA A 73 29.12 -18.58 23.73
CA ALA A 73 30.10 -19.65 23.83
C ALA A 73 31.43 -19.11 23.29
N SER A 74 32.28 -18.67 24.22
CA SER A 74 33.72 -18.56 24.01
C SER A 74 34.28 -19.96 23.77
N GLU A 75 35.17 -20.08 22.79
CA GLU A 75 36.52 -20.64 22.92
C GLU A 75 36.70 -21.86 23.86
N GLU A 76 36.96 -23.02 23.26
CA GLU A 76 38.27 -23.74 23.38
C GLU A 76 38.46 -24.69 22.19
#